data_AF-A0A7W2MYY4-F1
#
_entry.id   AF-A0A7W2MYY4-F1
#
_cell.length_a   1.000
_cell.length_b   1.000
_cell.length_c   1.000
_cell.angle_alpha   90.00
_cell.angle_beta   90.00
_cell.angle_gamma   90.00
#
_symmetry.space_group_name_H-M   'P 1'
#
loop_
_entity.id
_entity.type
_entity.pdbx_description
1 polymer ?
#
loop_
_entity_poly.entity_id
_entity_poly.type
_entity_poly.pdbx_seq_one_letter_code
_entity_poly.pdbx_strand_id
1 'polypeptide(L)'
;MALSVMTNTASLNAQRNLTKSSNDLATSMERLSSGMRINSAKDDAAGLQISNRLTTQINGLAVAQRNANDGISMAQTAEGAMSASTDILQRMRELALQSSNGSNSQDDRDAMQKEVGALQTELTRIAET
;
A
#
# COMPACT_ATOMS: atom_id res chain seq x y z
N MET A 1 -15.78 71.83 1.69
CA MET A 1 -15.41 70.69 2.55
C MET A 1 -15.77 71.05 3.98
N ALA A 2 -16.75 70.38 4.57
CA ALA A 2 -17.13 70.64 5.96
C ALA A 2 -16.06 70.04 6.89
N LEU A 3 -15.32 70.89 7.58
CA LEU A 3 -14.39 70.47 8.63
C LEU A 3 -15.21 70.08 9.87
N SER A 4 -15.61 68.81 9.96
CA SER A 4 -16.21 68.24 11.15
C SER A 4 -15.10 67.96 12.17
N VAL A 5 -15.04 68.73 13.26
CA VAL A 5 -14.04 68.60 14.33
C VAL A 5 -14.30 67.36 15.22
N MET A 6 -15.53 66.84 15.25
CA MET A 6 -15.92 65.71 16.12
C MET A 6 -15.70 64.32 15.50
N THR A 7 -15.50 64.21 14.19
CA THR A 7 -15.25 62.92 13.53
C THR A 7 -14.21 63.09 12.43
N ASN A 8 -13.01 62.55 12.66
CA ASN A 8 -11.91 62.56 11.72
C ASN A 8 -12.05 61.41 10.72
N THR A 9 -12.71 61.69 9.61
CA THR A 9 -12.96 60.71 8.53
C THR A 9 -11.67 60.22 7.85
N ALA A 10 -10.64 61.07 7.76
CA ALA A 10 -9.34 60.69 7.20
C ALA A 10 -8.60 59.67 8.10
N SER A 11 -8.61 59.88 9.42
CA SER A 11 -8.07 58.94 10.40
C SER A 11 -8.83 57.61 10.41
N LEU A 12 -10.18 57.65 10.36
CA LEU A 12 -11.00 56.43 10.27
C LEU A 12 -10.72 55.64 8.98
N ASN A 13 -10.52 56.33 7.84
CA ASN A 13 -10.16 55.67 6.59
C ASN A 13 -8.75 55.05 6.66
N ALA A 14 -7.78 55.75 7.24
CA ALA A 14 -6.43 55.21 7.46
C ALA A 14 -6.45 53.98 8.37
N GLN A 15 -7.27 54.00 9.44
CA GLN A 15 -7.42 52.87 10.35
C GLN A 15 -8.11 51.67 9.67
N ARG A 16 -9.14 51.88 8.85
CA ARG A 16 -9.75 50.80 8.05
C ARG A 16 -8.75 50.15 7.09
N ASN A 17 -7.93 50.95 6.41
CA ASN A 17 -6.89 50.43 5.52
C ASN A 17 -5.82 49.66 6.29
N LEU A 18 -5.40 50.15 7.45
CA LEU A 18 -4.46 49.45 8.33
C LEU A 18 -5.03 48.09 8.77
N THR A 19 -6.29 48.04 9.22
CA THR A 19 -6.96 46.77 9.58
C THR A 19 -7.01 45.79 8.41
N LYS A 20 -7.28 46.27 7.19
CA LYS A 20 -7.24 45.43 5.99
C LYS A 20 -5.84 44.85 5.75
N SER A 21 -4.79 45.67 5.79
CA SER A 21 -3.41 45.21 5.64
C SER A 21 -2.98 44.24 6.74
N SER A 22 -3.39 44.45 7.99
CA SER A 22 -3.12 43.51 9.08
C SER A 22 -3.81 42.15 8.86
N ASN A 23 -5.04 42.13 8.34
CA ASN A 23 -5.75 40.89 8.02
C ASN A 23 -5.11 40.14 6.85
N ASP A 24 -4.67 40.85 5.81
CA ASP A 24 -3.98 40.26 4.65
C ASP A 24 -2.62 39.66 5.08
N LEU A 25 -1.89 40.36 5.98
CA LEU A 25 -0.65 39.86 6.57
C LEU A 25 -0.89 38.59 7.42
N ALA A 26 -1.92 38.59 8.26
CA ALA A 26 -2.27 37.42 9.08
C ALA A 26 -2.57 36.20 8.21
N THR A 27 -3.32 36.37 7.13
CA THR A 27 -3.62 35.30 6.16
C THR A 27 -2.35 34.80 5.46
N SER A 28 -1.44 35.72 5.11
CA SER A 28 -0.16 35.35 4.49
C SER A 28 0.74 34.57 5.44
N MET A 29 0.77 34.95 6.72
CA MET A 29 1.50 34.23 7.78
C MET A 29 0.90 32.84 8.04
N GLU A 30 -0.43 32.70 7.99
CA GLU A 30 -1.11 31.41 8.13
C GLU A 30 -0.74 30.45 6.98
N ARG A 31 -0.75 30.93 5.73
CA ARG A 31 -0.32 30.16 4.56
C ARG A 31 1.16 29.81 4.61
N LEU A 32 2.00 30.72 5.09
CA LEU A 32 3.43 30.46 5.28
C LEU A 32 3.67 29.38 6.34
N SER A 33 2.98 29.47 7.48
CA SER A 33 3.14 28.51 8.59
C SER A 33 2.60 27.12 8.28
N SER A 34 1.52 27.04 7.51
CA SER A 34 0.91 25.76 7.07
C SER A 34 1.61 25.17 5.84
N GLY A 35 2.26 26.01 5.03
CA GLY A 35 2.76 25.64 3.71
C GLY A 35 1.66 25.37 2.68
N MET A 36 0.38 25.55 3.04
CA MET A 36 -0.76 25.28 2.17
C MET A 36 -1.34 26.60 1.64
N ARG A 37 -1.61 26.64 0.33
CA ARG A 37 -2.28 27.79 -0.30
C ARG A 37 -3.75 27.91 0.12
N ILE A 38 -4.41 26.77 0.35
CA ILE A 38 -5.83 26.67 0.74
C ILE A 38 -5.86 26.04 2.13
N ASN A 39 -6.10 26.84 3.17
CA ASN A 39 -6.18 26.36 4.55
C ASN A 39 -7.62 26.05 4.98
N SER A 40 -8.57 26.82 4.46
CA SER A 40 -9.97 26.70 4.82
C SER A 40 -10.90 26.70 3.61
N ALA A 41 -12.13 26.21 3.78
CA ALA A 41 -13.16 26.29 2.75
C ALA A 41 -13.55 27.73 2.39
N LYS A 42 -13.23 28.71 3.26
CA LYS A 42 -13.43 30.14 3.00
C LYS A 42 -12.46 30.66 1.93
N ASP A 43 -11.24 30.09 1.86
CA ASP A 43 -10.24 30.50 0.87
C ASP A 43 -10.60 30.01 -0.53
N ASP A 44 -10.97 28.72 -0.66
CA ASP A 44 -11.35 28.08 -1.91
C ASP A 44 -12.07 26.74 -1.62
N ALA A 45 -13.41 26.78 -1.54
CA ALA A 45 -14.20 25.58 -1.24
C ALA A 45 -14.06 24.49 -2.31
N ALA A 46 -14.02 24.87 -3.59
CA ALA A 46 -13.90 23.92 -4.70
C ALA A 46 -12.49 23.31 -4.75
N GLY A 47 -11.45 24.13 -4.59
CA GLY A 47 -10.07 23.67 -4.50
C GLY A 47 -9.84 22.75 -3.31
N LEU A 48 -10.39 23.08 -2.13
CA LEU A 48 -10.30 22.21 -0.95
C LEU A 48 -11.03 20.87 -1.16
N GLN A 49 -12.21 20.87 -1.80
CA GLN A 49 -12.93 19.64 -2.13
C GLN A 49 -12.12 18.74 -3.07
N ILE A 50 -11.54 19.31 -4.13
CA ILE A 50 -10.72 18.57 -5.09
C ILE A 50 -9.48 18.01 -4.38
N SER A 51 -8.78 18.83 -3.58
CA SER A 51 -7.63 18.38 -2.80
C SER A 51 -7.99 17.22 -1.86
N ASN A 52 -9.09 17.32 -1.12
CA ASN A 52 -9.54 16.23 -0.24
C ASN A 52 -9.86 14.94 -1.02
N ARG A 53 -10.49 15.07 -2.20
CA ARG A 53 -10.77 13.93 -3.08
C ARG A 53 -9.48 13.31 -3.62
N LEU A 54 -8.48 14.11 -3.96
CA LEU A 54 -7.16 13.63 -4.40
C LEU A 54 -6.42 12.95 -3.26
N THR A 55 -6.39 13.54 -2.06
CA THR A 55 -5.80 12.92 -0.86
C THR A 55 -6.46 11.58 -0.54
N THR A 56 -7.80 11.50 -0.63
CA THR A 56 -8.53 10.24 -0.43
C THR A 56 -8.15 9.20 -1.46
N GLN A 57 -8.03 9.58 -2.74
CA GLN A 57 -7.57 8.66 -3.79
C GLN A 57 -6.13 8.22 -3.56
N ILE A 58 -5.22 9.11 -3.16
CA ILE A 58 -3.82 8.77 -2.84
C ILE A 58 -3.77 7.76 -1.70
N ASN A 59 -4.53 7.99 -0.64
CA ASN A 59 -4.63 7.05 0.49
C ASN A 59 -5.19 5.70 0.05
N GLY A 60 -6.22 5.71 -0.82
CA GLY A 60 -6.77 4.49 -1.41
C GLY A 60 -5.76 3.73 -2.27
N LEU A 61 -4.99 4.44 -3.10
CA LEU A 61 -3.92 3.87 -3.92
C LEU A 61 -2.77 3.31 -3.07
N ALA A 62 -2.44 3.95 -1.95
CA ALA A 62 -1.42 3.43 -1.03
C ALA A 62 -1.85 2.08 -0.41
N VAL A 63 -3.13 1.93 -0.07
CA VAL A 63 -3.69 0.64 0.37
C VAL A 63 -3.70 -0.37 -0.78
N ALA A 64 -4.13 0.04 -1.97
CA ALA A 64 -4.11 -0.84 -3.15
C ALA A 64 -2.70 -1.35 -3.47
N GLN A 65 -1.68 -0.50 -3.34
CA GLN A 65 -0.28 -0.88 -3.52
C GLN A 65 0.16 -1.88 -2.45
N ARG A 66 -0.23 -1.70 -1.19
CA ARG A 66 0.04 -2.67 -0.13
C ARG A 66 -0.62 -4.02 -0.44
N ASN A 67 -1.90 -4.02 -0.81
CA ASN A 67 -2.63 -5.23 -1.18
C ASN A 67 -1.98 -5.95 -2.39
N ALA A 68 -1.49 -5.18 -3.37
CA ALA A 68 -0.77 -5.75 -4.51
C ALA A 68 0.54 -6.42 -4.07
N ASN A 69 1.30 -5.79 -3.16
CA ASN A 69 2.51 -6.40 -2.61
C ASN A 69 2.19 -7.66 -1.80
N ASP A 70 1.14 -7.66 -0.99
CA ASP A 70 0.71 -8.84 -0.25
C ASP A 70 0.31 -9.98 -1.22
N GLY A 71 -0.37 -9.64 -2.31
CA GLY A 71 -0.68 -10.59 -3.39
C GLY A 71 0.56 -11.17 -4.07
N ILE A 72 1.58 -10.34 -4.30
CA ILE A 72 2.88 -10.79 -4.84
C ILE A 72 3.58 -11.73 -3.85
N SER A 73 3.64 -11.36 -2.56
CA SER A 73 4.25 -12.21 -1.54
C SER A 73 3.54 -13.55 -1.37
N MET A 74 2.21 -13.57 -1.49
CA MET A 74 1.43 -14.80 -1.50
C MET A 74 1.73 -15.65 -2.74
N ALA A 75 1.79 -15.03 -3.93
CA ALA A 75 2.14 -15.73 -5.17
C ALA A 75 3.56 -16.32 -5.12
N GLN A 76 4.54 -15.60 -4.58
CA GLN A 76 5.90 -16.09 -4.38
C GLN A 76 5.97 -17.26 -3.40
N THR A 77 5.18 -17.21 -2.33
CA THR A 77 5.08 -18.32 -1.37
C THR A 77 4.49 -19.56 -2.05
N ALA A 78 3.43 -19.38 -2.84
CA ALA A 78 2.83 -20.46 -3.62
C ALA A 78 3.81 -21.03 -4.67
N GLU A 79 4.58 -20.18 -5.34
CA GLU A 79 5.61 -20.59 -6.30
C GLU A 79 6.71 -21.45 -5.62
N GLY A 80 7.17 -21.03 -4.43
CA GLY A 80 8.11 -21.83 -3.63
C GLY A 80 7.56 -23.21 -3.24
N ALA A 81 6.29 -23.27 -2.82
CA ALA A 81 5.61 -24.53 -2.52
C ALA A 81 5.45 -25.43 -3.76
N MET A 82 5.14 -24.85 -4.93
CA MET A 82 5.06 -25.58 -6.20
C MET A 82 6.43 -26.11 -6.65
N SER A 83 7.51 -25.36 -6.43
CA SER A 83 8.87 -25.84 -6.70
C SER A 83 9.20 -27.07 -5.86
N ALA A 84 8.95 -27.01 -4.54
CA ALA A 84 9.16 -28.16 -3.66
C ALA A 84 8.31 -29.38 -4.06
N SER A 85 7.05 -29.15 -4.46
CA SER A 85 6.17 -30.21 -4.98
C SER A 85 6.73 -30.84 -6.26
N THR A 86 7.33 -30.03 -7.14
CA THR A 86 7.96 -30.49 -8.38
C THR A 86 9.19 -31.35 -8.09
N ASP A 87 10.03 -30.96 -7.15
CA ASP A 87 11.21 -31.72 -6.74
C ASP A 87 10.82 -33.09 -6.15
N ILE A 88 9.77 -33.12 -5.32
CA ILE A 88 9.19 -34.36 -4.78
C ILE A 88 8.70 -35.28 -5.92
N LEU A 89 7.97 -34.72 -6.89
CA LEU A 89 7.48 -35.49 -8.05
C LEU A 89 8.63 -36.05 -8.90
N GLN A 90 9.71 -35.28 -9.08
CA GLN A 90 10.92 -35.76 -9.77
C GLN A 90 11.56 -36.92 -8.99
N ARG A 91 11.69 -36.81 -7.67
CA ARG A 91 12.22 -37.89 -6.83
C ARG A 91 11.37 -39.16 -6.90
N MET A 92 10.04 -39.03 -6.83
CA MET A 92 9.14 -40.18 -6.98
C MET A 92 9.29 -40.84 -8.36
N ARG A 93 9.52 -40.07 -9.42
CA ARG A 93 9.80 -40.60 -10.76
C ARG A 93 11.13 -41.37 -10.81
N GLU A 94 12.17 -40.87 -10.16
CA GLU A 94 13.45 -41.59 -10.04
C GLU A 94 13.27 -42.93 -9.35
N LEU A 95 12.57 -42.96 -8.21
CA LEU A 95 12.27 -44.18 -7.46
C LEU A 95 11.45 -45.18 -8.29
N ALA A 96 10.47 -44.70 -9.06
CA ALA A 96 9.68 -45.56 -9.95
C ALA A 96 10.55 -46.17 -11.06
N LEU A 97 11.47 -45.40 -11.64
CA LEU A 97 12.40 -45.90 -12.65
C LEU A 97 13.40 -46.90 -12.05
N GLN A 98 13.91 -46.60 -10.86
CA GLN A 98 14.80 -47.48 -10.12
C GLN A 98 14.09 -48.80 -9.78
N SER A 99 12.85 -48.76 -9.30
CA SER A 99 12.04 -49.95 -9.01
C SER A 99 11.73 -50.81 -10.24
N SER A 100 11.76 -50.23 -11.44
CA SER A 100 11.55 -50.95 -12.71
C SER A 100 12.78 -51.77 -13.14
N ASN A 101 13.94 -51.54 -12.53
CA ASN A 101 15.16 -52.31 -12.83
C ASN A 101 15.04 -53.76 -12.30
N GLY A 102 15.09 -54.73 -13.21
CA GLY A 102 14.92 -56.16 -12.91
C GLY A 102 15.96 -56.76 -11.96
N SER A 103 17.09 -56.09 -11.74
CA SER A 103 18.13 -56.52 -10.80
C SER A 103 17.82 -56.23 -9.33
N ASN A 104 16.80 -55.40 -9.04
CA ASN A 104 16.43 -55.07 -7.66
C ASN A 104 15.62 -56.19 -7.02
N SER A 105 15.98 -56.52 -5.78
CA SER A 105 15.27 -57.52 -4.97
C SER A 105 13.88 -57.02 -4.55
N GLN A 106 13.06 -57.92 -3.99
CA GLN A 106 11.76 -57.51 -3.45
C GLN A 106 11.91 -56.55 -2.27
N ASP A 107 12.88 -56.79 -1.39
CA ASP A 107 13.15 -55.93 -0.23
C ASP A 107 13.56 -54.51 -0.65
N ASP A 108 14.34 -54.39 -1.74
CA ASP A 108 14.72 -53.08 -2.31
C ASP A 108 13.49 -52.32 -2.84
N ARG A 109 12.57 -53.03 -3.51
CA ARG A 109 11.32 -52.43 -4.01
C ARG A 109 10.41 -52.00 -2.86
N ASP A 110 10.32 -52.81 -1.81
CA ASP A 110 9.54 -52.48 -0.61
C ASP A 110 10.11 -51.26 0.11
N ALA A 111 11.45 -51.10 0.16
CA ALA A 111 12.09 -49.91 0.69
C ALA A 111 11.82 -48.65 -0.15
N MET A 112 11.94 -48.75 -1.48
CA MET A 112 11.59 -47.64 -2.39
C MET A 112 10.11 -47.25 -2.28
N GLN A 113 9.20 -48.22 -2.13
CA GLN A 113 7.77 -47.94 -1.95
C GLN A 113 7.48 -47.19 -0.65
N LYS A 114 8.22 -47.47 0.43
CA LYS A 114 8.12 -46.70 1.69
C LYS A 114 8.55 -45.25 1.49
N GLU A 115 9.62 -45.00 0.74
CA GLU A 115 10.08 -43.64 0.41
C GLU A 115 9.02 -42.90 -0.42
N VAL A 116 8.44 -43.54 -1.45
CA VAL A 116 7.33 -42.96 -2.23
C VAL A 116 6.12 -42.63 -1.35
N GLY A 117 5.75 -43.50 -0.41
CA GLY A 117 4.64 -43.23 0.53
C GLY A 117 4.90 -42.02 1.44
N ALA A 118 6.15 -41.85 1.91
CA ALA A 118 6.54 -40.68 2.69
C ALA A 118 6.50 -39.40 1.84
N LEU A 119 7.00 -39.46 0.60
CA LEU A 119 6.96 -38.35 -0.36
C LEU A 119 5.53 -37.94 -0.72
N GLN A 120 4.62 -38.91 -0.88
CA GLN A 120 3.20 -38.64 -1.11
C GLN A 120 2.57 -37.91 0.08
N THR A 121 2.90 -38.35 1.31
CA THR A 121 2.43 -37.68 2.53
C THR A 121 2.94 -36.24 2.61
N GLU A 122 4.20 -36.02 2.26
CA GLU A 122 4.79 -34.68 2.25
C GLU A 122 4.17 -33.77 1.17
N LEU A 123 3.86 -34.32 -0.01
CA LEU A 123 3.17 -33.58 -1.06
C LEU A 123 1.75 -33.17 -0.63
N THR A 124 1.01 -34.06 0.03
CA THR A 124 -0.29 -33.72 0.64
C THR A 124 -0.12 -32.65 1.71
N ARG A 125 0.91 -32.74 2.56
CA ARG A 125 1.19 -31.73 3.58
C ARG A 125 1.40 -30.35 2.96
N ILE A 126 2.23 -30.23 1.92
CA ILE A 126 2.48 -28.97 1.19
C ILE A 126 1.21 -28.42 0.53
N ALA A 127 0.30 -29.30 0.08
CA ALA A 127 -0.96 -28.88 -0.52
C ALA A 127 -1.99 -28.37 0.52
N GLU A 128 -1.93 -28.88 1.75
CA GLU A 128 -2.86 -28.54 2.83
C GLU A 128 -2.41 -27.37 3.72
N THR A 129 -1.11 -27.06 3.76
CA THR A 129 -0.52 -25.93 4.53
C THR A 129 -0.09 -24.78 3.65
#